data_AF-A0A7L8A8I9-F1
#
_entry.id   AF-A0A7L8A8I9-F1
#
_cell.length_a   1.000
_cell.length_b   1.000
_cell.length_c   1.000
_cell.angle_alpha   90.00
_cell.angle_beta   90.00
_cell.angle_gamma   90.00
#
_symmetry.space_group_name_H-M   'P 1'
#
loop_
_entity.id
_entity.type
_entity.pdbx_description
1 polymer ?
#
loop_
_entity_poly.entity_id
_entity_poly.type
_entity_poly.pdbx_seq_one_letter_code
_entity_poly.pdbx_strand_id
1 'polypeptide(L)' 'MGSLPTAELANKYGVLYLKTKMPESKLEYTIDHNSYFYILQPNGNVINKVAHTLNVQLLTQEINDVLISQKR' A
#
# COMPACT_ATOMS: atom_id res chain seq x y z
N MET A 1 -9.43 -6.47 -22.11
CA MET A 1 -9.05 -6.98 -20.78
C MET A 1 -9.49 -5.95 -19.76
N GLY A 2 -10.58 -6.19 -19.03
CA GLY A 2 -11.03 -5.28 -17.98
C GLY A 2 -9.95 -5.21 -16.90
N SER A 3 -9.61 -4.01 -16.44
CA SER A 3 -8.72 -3.82 -15.31
C SER A 3 -9.30 -4.62 -14.13
N LEU A 4 -8.53 -5.58 -13.61
CA LEU A 4 -8.84 -6.17 -12.31
C LEU A 4 -8.96 -5.00 -11.32
N PRO A 5 -9.98 -4.93 -10.46
CA PRO A 5 -10.16 -3.82 -9.51
C PRO A 5 -8.89 -3.49 -8.73
N THR A 6 -8.05 -4.50 -8.47
CA THR A 6 -6.74 -4.38 -7.82
C THR A 6 -5.74 -3.51 -8.60
N ALA A 7 -5.72 -3.56 -9.93
CA ALA A 7 -4.81 -2.75 -10.75
C ALA A 7 -5.20 -1.26 -10.73
N GLU A 8 -6.49 -0.97 -10.73
CA GLU A 8 -6.99 0.41 -10.58
C GLU A 8 -6.65 0.96 -9.19
N LEU A 9 -6.84 0.16 -8.14
CA LEU A 9 -6.42 0.51 -6.77
C LEU A 9 -4.90 0.73 -6.67
N ALA A 10 -4.10 -0.15 -7.27
CA ALA A 10 -2.66 -0.03 -7.28
C ALA A 10 -2.22 1.28 -7.94
N ASN A 11 -2.81 1.63 -9.09
CA ASN A 11 -2.56 2.91 -9.75
C ASN A 11 -3.01 4.10 -8.88
N LYS A 12 -4.22 4.05 -8.29
CA LYS A 12 -4.76 5.12 -7.45
C LYS A 12 -3.84 5.46 -6.27
N TYR A 13 -3.27 4.43 -5.64
CA TYR A 13 -2.43 4.60 -4.45
C TYR A 13 -0.92 4.58 -4.74
N GLY A 14 -0.50 4.47 -6.01
CA GLY A 14 0.91 4.46 -6.39
C GLY A 14 1.68 3.22 -5.94
N VAL A 15 1.00 2.07 -5.86
CA VAL A 15 1.61 0.78 -5.59
C VAL A 15 2.38 0.32 -6.82
N LEU A 16 3.67 0.06 -6.64
CA LEU A 16 4.52 -0.52 -7.65
C LEU A 16 4.48 -2.03 -7.48
N TYR A 17 4.19 -2.76 -8.55
CA TYR A 17 4.21 -4.20 -8.56
C TYR A 17 4.81 -4.74 -9.85
N LEU A 18 5.48 -5.88 -9.75
CA LEU A 18 6.11 -6.54 -10.89
C LEU A 18 5.68 -8.00 -10.93
N LYS A 19 5.05 -8.39 -12.04
CA LYS A 19 4.75 -9.79 -12.31
C LYS A 19 5.96 -10.43 -13.00
N THR A 20 6.51 -11.47 -12.38
CA THR A 20 7.66 -12.22 -12.90
C THR A 20 7.25 -13.65 -13.20
N LYS A 21 7.62 -14.16 -14.39
CA LYS A 21 7.37 -15.56 -14.75
C LYS A 21 8.27 -16.48 -13.93
N MET A 22 7.71 -17.56 -13.42
CA MET A 22 8.40 -18.60 -12.67
C MET A 22 7.88 -19.97 -13.12
N PRO A 23 8.30 -20.48 -14.30
CA PRO A 23 7.73 -21.68 -14.91
C PRO A 23 7.75 -22.93 -14.01
N GLU A 24 8.73 -23.02 -13.12
CA GLU A 24 8.89 -24.14 -12.17
C GLU A 24 8.00 -24.02 -10.91
N SER A 25 7.28 -22.89 -10.75
CA SER A 25 6.29 -22.71 -9.67
C SER A 25 4.96 -23.31 -10.09
N LYS A 26 4.22 -23.91 -9.14
CA LYS A 26 2.83 -24.38 -9.36
C LYS A 26 1.91 -23.28 -9.89
N LEU A 27 2.19 -22.01 -9.57
CA LEU A 27 1.44 -20.86 -10.05
C LEU A 27 2.04 -20.20 -11.28
N GLU A 28 3.22 -20.63 -11.74
CA GLU A 28 3.94 -20.14 -12.93
C GLU A 28 4.38 -18.67 -12.90
N TYR A 29 4.08 -17.94 -11.82
CA TYR A 29 4.49 -16.56 -11.63
C TYR A 29 4.62 -16.19 -10.14
N THR A 30 5.29 -15.07 -9.90
CA THR A 30 5.25 -14.33 -8.65
C THR A 30 4.86 -12.87 -8.92
N ILE A 31 4.40 -12.18 -7.89
CA ILE A 31 4.18 -10.74 -7.90
C ILE A 31 5.00 -10.14 -6.77
N ASP A 32 6.01 -9.35 -7.13
CA ASP A 32 6.71 -8.50 -6.18
C ASP A 32 5.97 -7.15 -6.07
N HIS A 33 6.09 -6.48 -4.93
CA HIS A 33 5.42 -5.21 -4.67
C HIS A 33 6.14 -4.39 -3.61
N ASN A 34 6.02 -3.06 -3.71
CA ASN A 34 6.39 -2.19 -2.61
C ASN A 34 5.36 -2.28 -1.48
N SER A 35 5.83 -2.26 -0.23
CA SER A 35 4.96 -2.43 0.94
C SER A 35 4.94 -1.15 1.79
N TYR A 36 3.75 -0.56 1.90
CA TYR A 36 3.46 0.63 2.69
C TYR A 36 2.12 0.46 3.39
N PHE A 37 2.00 1.04 4.58
CA PHE A 37 0.72 1.34 5.21
C PHE A 37 0.25 2.70 4.69
N TYR A 38 -0.98 2.76 4.20
CA TYR A 38 -1.60 3.99 3.70
C TYR A 38 -2.61 4.51 4.73
N ILE A 39 -2.45 5.75 5.17
CA ILE A 39 -3.44 6.41 6.02
C ILE A 39 -4.34 7.26 5.13
N LEU A 40 -5.64 6.96 5.16
CA LEU A 40 -6.62 7.56 4.26
C LEU A 40 -7.61 8.43 5.02
N GLN A 41 -8.10 9.46 4.35
CA GLN A 41 -9.35 10.12 4.71
C GLN A 41 -10.54 9.19 4.41
N PRO A 42 -11.73 9.39 5.03
CA PRO A 42 -12.92 8.59 4.74
C PRO A 42 -13.37 8.62 3.26
N ASN A 43 -13.03 9.68 2.53
CA ASN A 43 -13.29 9.82 1.09
C ASN A 43 -12.27 9.06 0.20
N GLY A 44 -11.26 8.42 0.78
CA GLY A 44 -10.25 7.63 0.06
C GLY A 44 -9.05 8.43 -0.45
N ASN A 45 -8.86 9.69 -0.07
CA ASN A 45 -7.63 10.44 -0.32
C ASN A 45 -6.53 10.02 0.66
N VAL A 46 -5.28 9.96 0.19
CA VAL A 46 -4.12 9.63 1.02
C VAL A 46 -3.73 10.85 1.86
N ILE A 47 -3.66 10.67 3.18
CA ILE A 47 -3.08 11.65 4.12
C ILE A 47 -1.56 11.46 4.15
N ASN A 48 -1.10 10.24 4.41
CA ASN A 48 0.31 9.89 4.45
C ASN A 48 0.52 8.38 4.19
N LYS A 49 1.78 7.98 4.01
CA LYS A 49 2.21 6.59 3.89
C LYS A 49 3.39 6.28 4.82
N VAL A 50 3.36 5.12 5.45
CA VAL A 50 4.44 4.62 6.32
C VAL A 50 5.05 3.39 5.67
N ALA A 51 6.37 3.37 5.49
CA ALA A 51 7.05 2.19 4.95
C ALA A 51 6.83 0.97 5.86
N HIS A 52 6.66 -0.21 5.26
CA HIS A 52 6.60 -1.45 6.03
C HIS A 52 8.01 -1.78 6.58
N THR A 53 8.21 -1.55 7.87
CA THR A 53 9.49 -1.77 8.55
C THR A 53 9.30 -2.62 9.81
N LEU A 54 10.41 -3.07 10.40
CA LEU A 54 10.40 -3.79 11.68
C LEU A 54 10.15 -2.87 12.89
N ASN A 55 10.19 -1.56 12.70
CA ASN A 55 9.98 -0.59 13.76
C ASN A 55 8.50 -0.17 13.79
N VAL A 56 7.72 -0.80 14.67
CA VAL A 56 6.29 -0.51 14.85
C VAL A 56 6.03 0.91 15.34
N GLN A 57 6.99 1.53 16.03
CA GLN A 57 6.82 2.89 16.57
C GLN A 57 6.56 3.91 15.46
N LEU A 58 7.16 3.73 14.27
CA LEU A 58 6.94 4.61 13.11
C LEU A 58 5.47 4.65 12.68
N LEU A 59 4.80 3.50 12.64
CA LEU A 59 3.38 3.43 12.29
C LEU A 59 2.51 4.04 13.38
N THR A 60 2.78 3.72 14.65
CA THR A 60 1.98 4.24 15.76
C THR A 60 2.11 5.75 15.92
N GLN A 61 3.30 6.30 15.67
CA GLN A 61 3.54 7.73 15.72
C GLN A 61 2.74 8.44 14.63
N GLU A 62 2.82 7.97 13.38
CA GLU A 62 2.07 8.57 12.28
C GLU A 62 0.55 8.55 12.53
N ILE A 63 0.00 7.45 13.07
CA ILE A 63 -1.42 7.38 13.43
C ILE A 63 -1.77 8.45 14.47
N ASN A 64 -0.94 8.61 15.51
CA ASN A 64 -1.17 9.63 16.54
C ASN A 64 -1.09 11.05 15.97
N ASP A 65 -0.11 11.32 15.11
CA ASP A 65 0.09 12.63 14.49
C ASP A 65 -1.12 13.02 13.62
N VAL A 66 -1.64 12.07 12.83
CA VAL A 66 -2.87 12.27 12.05
C VAL A 66 -4.09 12.52 12.95
N LEU A 67 -4.24 11.77 14.04
CA LEU A 67 -5.35 11.97 14.98
C LEU A 67 -5.30 13.34 15.68
N ILE A 68 -4.10 13.87 15.95
CA ILE A 68 -3.91 15.20 16.53
C ILE A 68 -4.21 16.28 15.49
N SER A 69 -3.73 16.12 14.25
CA SER A 69 -3.91 17.13 13.20
C SER A 69 -5.38 17.29 12.77
N GLN A 70 -6.18 16.22 12.82
CA GLN A 70 -7.60 16.25 12.46
C GLN A 70 -8.51 16.86 13.56
N LYS A 71 -8.00 17.03 14.79
CA LYS A 71 -8.74 17.63 15.90
C LYS A 71 -8.57 19.15 16.00
N ARG A 72 -7.67 19.74 15.20
CA ARG A 72 -7.42 21.18 15.12
C ARG A 72 -8.19 21.76 13.94
#